data_AF-A0A0D1A431-F1
#
_entry.id   AF-A0A0D1A431-F1
#
_cell.length_a   1.000
_cell.length_b   1.000
_cell.length_c   1.000
_cell.angle_alpha   90.00
_cell.angle_beta   90.00
_cell.angle_gamma   90.00
#
_symmetry.space_group_name_H-M   'P 1'
#
loop_
_entity.id
_entity.type
_entity.pdbx_description
1 polymer ?
#
loop_
_entity_poly.entity_id
_entity_poly.type
_entity_poly.pdbx_seq_one_letter_code
_entity_poly.pdbx_strand_id
1 'polypeptide(L)'
;MDKDGVRHAGIKNSTVLLKGGSGQISKLAQQLSGDETVTSVVFTAKGQSLNNRFEEYETIIMNNTLEVLKPVGITLSGEDELIRGLTKKFSLLQ
;
A
#
# COMPACT_ATOMS: atom_id res chain seq x y z
N MET A 1 21.18 15.13 -9.85
CA MET A 1 22.04 13.99 -10.20
C MET A 1 23.10 13.90 -9.13
N ASP A 2 23.49 12.68 -8.74
CA ASP A 2 24.68 12.51 -7.91
C ASP A 2 25.96 12.68 -8.74
N LYS A 3 27.12 12.40 -8.15
CA LYS A 3 28.42 12.51 -8.82
C LYS A 3 28.62 11.46 -9.92
N ASP A 4 27.80 10.41 -9.95
CA ASP A 4 27.84 9.33 -10.95
C ASP A 4 26.81 9.52 -12.07
N GLY A 5 26.09 10.65 -12.07
CA GLY A 5 25.08 10.97 -13.08
C GLY A 5 23.73 10.27 -12.87
N VAL A 6 23.53 9.61 -11.73
CA VAL A 6 22.28 8.91 -11.42
C VAL A 6 21.22 9.93 -10.98
N ARG A 7 20.00 9.74 -11.48
CA ARG A 7 18.82 10.52 -11.06
C ARG A 7 18.24 9.91 -9.80
N HIS A 8 18.09 10.75 -8.79
CA HIS A 8 17.47 10.37 -7.52
C HIS A 8 16.09 11.01 -7.42
N ALA A 9 15.14 10.28 -6.82
CA ALA A 9 13.88 10.88 -6.43
C ALA A 9 14.13 11.90 -5.31
N GLY A 10 13.55 13.09 -5.43
CA GLY A 10 13.53 14.03 -4.32
C GLY A 10 12.54 13.53 -3.26
N ILE A 11 13.04 13.09 -2.10
CA ILE A 11 12.19 12.63 -1.00
C ILE A 11 11.72 13.86 -0.23
N LYS A 12 10.47 14.30 -0.48
CA LYS A 12 9.83 15.38 0.28
C LYS A 12 9.28 14.89 1.62
N ASN A 13 8.82 13.64 1.67
CA ASN A 13 8.17 13.03 2.82
C ASN A 13 8.92 11.75 3.23
N SER A 14 9.09 11.54 4.53
CA SER A 14 9.65 10.30 5.07
C SER A 14 8.86 9.09 4.54
N THR A 15 9.56 8.19 3.85
CA THR A 15 8.96 6.97 3.30
C THR A 15 9.62 5.77 3.98
N VAL A 16 8.82 4.91 4.59
CA VAL A 16 9.28 3.70 5.28
C VAL A 16 8.66 2.48 4.62
N LEU A 17 9.51 1.53 4.23
CA LEU A 17 9.05 0.26 3.65
C LEU A 17 9.03 -0.82 4.74
N LEU A 18 7.85 -1.39 4.96
CA LEU A 18 7.61 -2.41 5.97
C LEU A 18 7.18 -3.72 5.33
N LYS A 19 7.56 -4.82 5.96
CA LYS A 19 7.15 -6.18 5.63
C LYS A 19 6.00 -6.60 6.54
N GLY A 20 4.91 -7.04 5.91
CA GLY A 20 3.80 -7.71 6.58
C GLY A 20 3.85 -9.22 6.36
N GLY A 21 3.47 -9.98 7.37
CA GLY A 21 3.15 -11.39 7.29
C GLY A 21 1.77 -11.67 6.69
N SER A 22 1.45 -12.96 6.56
CA SER A 22 0.21 -13.42 5.91
C SER A 22 -1.04 -12.80 6.54
N GLY A 23 -1.89 -12.21 5.71
CA GLY A 23 -3.16 -11.59 6.11
C GLY A 23 -3.05 -10.27 6.87
N GLN A 24 -1.85 -9.78 7.21
CA GLN A 24 -1.70 -8.48 7.91
C GLN A 24 -2.18 -7.32 7.04
N ILE A 25 -1.86 -7.35 5.74
CA ILE A 25 -2.30 -6.33 4.78
C ILE A 25 -3.83 -6.30 4.69
N SER A 26 -4.48 -7.47 4.56
CA SER A 26 -5.93 -7.57 4.49
C SER A 26 -6.61 -7.03 5.75
N LYS A 27 -6.11 -7.40 6.92
CA LYS A 27 -6.65 -6.92 8.22
C LYS A 27 -6.51 -5.41 8.36
N LEU A 28 -5.37 -4.86 7.96
CA LEU A 28 -5.11 -3.42 8.01
C LEU A 28 -6.02 -2.66 7.02
N ALA A 29 -6.16 -3.15 5.80
CA ALA A 29 -7.06 -2.56 4.80
C ALA A 29 -8.52 -2.56 5.28
N GLN A 30 -8.98 -3.66 5.90
CA GLN A 30 -10.32 -3.76 6.47
C GLN A 30 -10.50 -2.82 7.68
N GLN A 31 -9.49 -2.71 8.55
CA GLN A 31 -9.51 -1.79 9.69
C GLN A 31 -9.67 -0.33 9.26
N LEU A 32 -9.07 0.03 8.11
CA LEU A 32 -9.10 1.39 7.56
C LEU A 32 -10.31 1.64 6.64
N SER A 33 -11.20 0.65 6.48
CA SER A 33 -12.40 0.80 5.66
C SER A 33 -13.34 1.83 6.28
N GLY A 34 -13.43 3.02 5.65
CA GLY A 34 -14.23 4.13 6.15
C GLY A 34 -13.50 5.06 7.13
N ASP A 35 -12.20 4.86 7.35
CA ASP A 35 -11.37 5.82 8.08
C ASP A 35 -10.96 6.98 7.16
N GLU A 36 -11.39 8.19 7.47
CA GLU A 36 -11.07 9.40 6.70
C GLU A 36 -9.79 10.11 7.19
N THR A 37 -9.22 9.68 8.32
CA THR A 37 -8.02 10.30 8.92
C THR A 37 -6.72 9.79 8.30
N VAL A 38 -6.78 8.65 7.61
CA VAL A 38 -5.63 8.02 6.95
C VAL A 38 -5.95 7.79 5.48
N THR A 39 -5.12 8.36 4.61
CA THR A 39 -5.16 7.98 3.19
C THR A 39 -4.52 6.60 3.05
N SER A 40 -5.28 5.63 2.54
CA SER A 40 -4.79 4.28 2.29
C SER A 40 -5.06 3.84 0.85
N VAL A 41 -4.10 3.13 0.26
CA VAL A 41 -4.23 2.54 -1.09
C VAL A 41 -3.70 1.13 -1.07
N VAL A 42 -4.50 0.17 -1.56
CA VAL A 42 -4.16 -1.25 -1.59
C VAL A 42 -3.73 -1.68 -2.98
N PHE A 43 -2.62 -2.40 -3.04
CA PHE A 43 -2.10 -3.02 -4.25
C PHE A 43 -2.41 -4.52 -4.20
N THR A 44 -2.87 -5.07 -5.32
CA THR A 44 -3.32 -6.46 -5.40
C THR A 44 -2.57 -7.23 -6.48
N ALA A 45 -2.41 -8.54 -6.32
CA ALA A 45 -1.78 -9.39 -7.33
C ALA A 45 -2.57 -9.35 -8.65
N LYS A 46 -3.90 -9.23 -8.57
CA LYS A 46 -4.77 -9.08 -9.74
C LYS A 46 -4.54 -7.73 -10.44
N GLY A 47 -4.34 -6.64 -9.70
CA GLY A 47 -3.98 -5.34 -10.27
C GLY A 47 -2.61 -5.35 -10.94
N GLN A 48 -1.63 -6.05 -10.35
CA GLN A 48 -0.29 -6.21 -10.95
C GLN A 48 -0.34 -6.93 -12.30
N SER A 49 -1.20 -7.95 -12.46
CA SER A 49 -1.34 -8.67 -13.74
C SER A 49 -2.12 -7.89 -14.82
N LEU A 50 -2.73 -6.75 -14.44
CA LEU A 50 -3.50 -5.85 -15.30
C LEU A 50 -2.88 -4.45 -15.36
N ASN A 51 -1.56 -4.33 -15.24
CA ASN A 51 -0.81 -3.06 -15.11
C ASN A 51 -0.99 -2.05 -16.28
N ASN A 52 -1.64 -2.44 -17.37
CA ASN A 52 -1.99 -1.59 -18.52
C ASN A 52 -3.48 -1.68 -18.90
N ARG A 53 -4.34 -2.26 -18.05
CA ARG A 53 -5.78 -2.44 -18.30
C ARG A 53 -6.61 -1.86 -17.15
N PHE A 54 -6.53 -0.55 -17.00
CA PHE A 54 -7.08 0.16 -15.84
C PHE A 54 -8.60 0.01 -15.71
N GLU A 55 -9.35 0.17 -16.80
CA GLU A 55 -10.82 0.06 -16.82
C GLU A 55 -11.30 -1.37 -16.50
N GLU A 56 -10.59 -2.39 -17.01
CA GLU A 56 -10.85 -3.79 -16.69
C GLU A 56 -10.63 -4.05 -15.20
N TYR A 57 -9.53 -3.52 -14.65
CA TYR A 57 -9.21 -3.69 -13.24
C TYR A 57 -10.21 -2.96 -12.33
N GLU A 58 -10.64 -1.76 -12.68
CA GLU A 58 -11.69 -1.02 -11.95
C GLU A 58 -12.98 -1.84 -11.85
N THR A 59 -13.45 -2.38 -12.98
CA THR A 59 -14.64 -3.24 -13.01
C THR A 59 -14.46 -4.47 -12.12
N ILE A 60 -13.27 -5.08 -12.12
CA ILE A 60 -12.96 -6.23 -11.28
C ILE A 60 -12.99 -5.86 -9.79
N ILE A 61 -12.43 -4.72 -9.39
CA ILE A 61 -12.45 -4.27 -7.99
C ILE A 61 -13.89 -4.10 -7.50
N MET A 62 -14.76 -3.45 -8.29
CA MET A 62 -16.14 -3.17 -7.89
C MET A 62 -16.98 -4.43 -7.67
N ASN A 63 -16.60 -5.56 -8.28
CA ASN A 63 -17.37 -6.80 -8.28
C ASN A 63 -16.73 -7.94 -7.46
N ASN A 64 -15.62 -7.68 -6.75
CA ASN A 64 -14.90 -8.72 -6.01
C ASN A 64 -14.52 -8.27 -4.60
N THR A 65 -14.32 -9.24 -3.71
CA THR A 65 -13.82 -8.98 -2.36
C THR A 65 -12.30 -8.84 -2.36
N LEU A 66 -11.77 -8.15 -1.34
CA LEU A 66 -10.34 -7.98 -1.17
C LEU A 66 -9.57 -9.32 -1.16
N GLU A 67 -10.15 -10.37 -0.56
CA GLU A 67 -9.55 -11.70 -0.52
C GLU A 67 -9.33 -12.28 -1.93
N VAL A 68 -10.34 -12.16 -2.81
CA VAL A 68 -10.26 -12.63 -4.21
C VAL A 68 -9.18 -11.86 -4.97
N LEU A 69 -9.06 -10.56 -4.72
CA LEU A 69 -8.07 -9.70 -5.39
C LEU A 69 -6.63 -10.00 -4.96
N LYS A 70 -6.44 -10.63 -3.78
CA LYS A 70 -5.15 -10.99 -3.19
C LYS A 70 -4.23 -9.77 -2.96
N PRO A 71 -4.38 -9.05 -1.83
CA PRO A 71 -3.54 -7.89 -1.54
C PRO A 71 -2.07 -8.29 -1.38
N VAL A 72 -1.19 -7.50 -1.99
CA VAL A 72 0.27 -7.68 -1.98
C VAL A 72 1.01 -6.48 -1.40
N GLY A 73 0.33 -5.33 -1.26
CA GLY A 73 0.88 -4.13 -0.65
C GLY A 73 -0.22 -3.19 -0.19
N ILE A 74 0.11 -2.32 0.75
CA ILE A 74 -0.73 -1.19 1.15
C ILE A 74 0.18 -0.01 1.47
N THR A 75 -0.16 1.18 0.97
CA THR A 75 0.48 2.43 1.33
C THR A 75 -0.44 3.22 2.23
N LEU A 76 0.12 3.80 3.30
CA LEU A 76 -0.59 4.68 4.22
C LEU A 76 0.07 6.05 4.24
N SER A 77 -0.73 7.11 4.36
CA SER A 77 -0.27 8.48 4.58
C SER A 77 -1.19 9.19 5.57
N GLY A 78 -0.60 9.89 6.53
CA GLY A 78 -1.30 10.57 7.61
C GLY A 78 -0.32 11.04 8.69
N GLU A 79 -0.85 11.43 9.85
CA GLU A 79 -0.06 11.86 11.02
C GLU A 79 0.90 10.76 11.51
N ASP A 80 2.15 11.13 11.81
CA ASP A 80 3.24 10.18 12.10
C ASP A 80 2.89 9.21 13.25
N GLU A 81 2.35 9.73 14.36
CA GLU A 81 1.98 8.91 15.52
C GLU A 81 0.88 7.88 15.19
N LEU A 82 -0.10 8.29 14.38
CA LEU A 82 -1.19 7.42 13.94
C LEU A 82 -0.66 6.31 13.02
N ILE A 83 0.16 6.68 12.03
CA ILE A 83 0.77 5.72 11.10
C ILE A 83 1.63 4.71 11.88
N ARG A 84 2.49 5.17 12.80
CA ARG A 84 3.29 4.28 13.66
C ARG A 84 2.41 3.34 14.49
N GLY A 85 1.32 3.84 15.04
CA GLY A 85 0.35 3.05 15.82
C GLY A 85 -0.27 1.92 15.00
N LEU A 86 -0.66 2.22 13.76
CA LEU A 86 -1.25 1.26 12.82
C LEU A 86 -0.23 0.22 12.34
N THR A 87 1.00 0.64 12.08
CA THR A 87 2.03 -0.22 11.49
C THR A 87 2.93 -0.92 12.51
N LYS A 88 2.71 -0.75 13.82
CA LYS A 88 3.56 -1.32 14.89
C LYS A 88 3.76 -2.84 14.83
N LYS A 89 2.87 -3.57 14.16
CA LYS A 89 2.94 -5.03 13.99
C LYS A 89 3.65 -5.47 12.71
N PHE A 90 4.11 -4.52 11.90
CA PHE A 90 4.89 -4.78 10.69
C PHE A 90 6.37 -4.60 11.03
N SER A 91 7.24 -5.35 10.37
CA SER A 91 8.68 -5.23 10.57
C SER A 91 9.32 -4.39 9.47
N LEU A 92 10.50 -3.83 9.72
CA LEU A 92 11.29 -3.21 8.65
C LEU A 92 11.64 -4.28 7.61
N LEU A 93 11.66 -3.88 6.34
CA LEU A 93 12.23 -4.70 5.28
C LEU A 93 13.77 -4.60 5.41
N GLN A 94 14.37 -5.61 6.03
CA GLN A 94 15.83 -5.81 6.10
C GLN A 94 16.27 -6.83 5.06
#